data_AF-A0A7S3IQ29-F1
#
_entry.id   AF-A0A7S3IQ29-F1
#
_cell.length_a   1.000
_cell.length_b   1.000
_cell.length_c   1.000
_cell.angle_alpha   90.00
_cell.angle_beta   90.00
_cell.angle_gamma   90.00
#
_symmetry.space_group_name_H-M   'P 1'
#
loop_
_entity.id
_entity.type
_entity.pdbx_description
1 polymer ?
#
loop_
_entity_poly.entity_id
_entity_poly.type
_entity_poly.pdbx_seq_one_letter_code
_entity_poly.pdbx_strand_id
1 'polypeptide(L)'
;QMSLCSYKHSPTICSAVSQRQLACVSEAADAYNGVWVVDHIDPLVRFEMQGEKIKAADPVLIRHVETCVYLSACKNSKFKNDFGSEFEVYCYNHSTKNKSQNLALEHQGRLTADVPTKFQEENNVFFFQTADDQQ
;
A
#
# COMPACT_ATOMS: atom_id res chain seq x y z
N GLN A 1 -11.31 19.83 1.93
CA GLN A 1 -9.90 19.45 2.25
C GLN A 1 -9.47 18.41 1.24
N MET A 2 -8.27 18.50 0.67
CA MET A 2 -7.76 17.50 -0.29
C MET A 2 -7.10 16.34 0.47
N SER A 3 -7.33 15.10 0.03
CA SER A 3 -6.73 13.90 0.63
C SER A 3 -6.27 12.90 -0.44
N LEU A 4 -5.33 12.03 -0.07
CA LEU A 4 -4.98 10.88 -0.90
C LEU A 4 -6.16 9.91 -0.93
N CYS A 5 -6.63 9.58 -2.13
CA CYS A 5 -7.77 8.70 -2.35
C CYS A 5 -7.44 7.61 -3.38
N SER A 6 -8.14 6.48 -3.27
CA SER A 6 -8.13 5.43 -4.28
C SER A 6 -9.52 4.89 -4.54
N TYR A 7 -9.79 4.49 -5.78
CA TYR A 7 -11.10 4.01 -6.21
C TYR A 7 -11.01 2.57 -6.68
N LYS A 8 -12.07 1.79 -6.49
CA LYS A 8 -12.16 0.42 -7.03
C LYS A 8 -11.78 0.40 -8.51
N HIS A 9 -10.85 -0.48 -8.85
CA HIS A 9 -10.35 -0.60 -10.22
C HIS A 9 -11.46 -1.02 -11.18
N SER A 10 -11.64 -0.27 -12.26
CA SER A 10 -12.52 -0.60 -13.37
C SER A 10 -11.90 -0.13 -14.70
N PRO A 11 -12.42 -0.58 -15.86
CA PRO A 11 -11.96 -0.07 -17.15
C PRO A 11 -12.08 1.44 -17.33
N THR A 12 -13.00 2.07 -16.60
CA THR A 12 -13.22 3.53 -16.63
C THR A 12 -12.52 4.28 -15.49
N ILE A 13 -12.04 3.56 -14.47
CA ILE A 13 -11.39 4.12 -13.28
C ILE A 13 -10.12 3.32 -12.99
N CYS A 14 -9.02 3.77 -13.60
CA CYS A 14 -7.71 3.17 -13.48
C CYS A 14 -6.62 4.23 -13.66
N SER A 15 -5.39 3.87 -13.28
CA SER A 15 -4.23 4.70 -13.49
C SER A 15 -3.88 4.79 -14.98
N ALA A 16 -3.59 5.99 -15.47
CA ALA A 16 -3.44 6.25 -16.90
C ALA A 16 -2.24 5.52 -17.53
N VAL A 17 -1.17 5.24 -16.77
CA VAL A 17 0.05 4.64 -17.32
C VAL A 17 0.03 3.13 -17.18
N SER A 18 -0.17 2.60 -15.96
CA SER A 18 -0.12 1.16 -15.71
C SER A 18 -1.45 0.43 -15.80
N GLN A 19 -2.57 1.15 -15.94
CA GLN A 19 -3.93 0.57 -15.91
C GLN A 19 -4.18 -0.23 -14.62
N ARG A 20 -3.52 0.17 -13.53
CA ARG A 20 -3.72 -0.36 -12.18
C ARG A 20 -4.77 0.45 -11.44
N GLN A 21 -5.08 0.07 -10.21
CA GLN A 21 -5.98 0.85 -9.38
C GLN A 21 -5.42 2.27 -9.18
N LEU A 22 -6.25 3.28 -9.45
CA LEU A 22 -5.85 4.69 -9.41
C LEU A 22 -5.54 5.12 -7.97
N ALA A 23 -4.43 5.83 -7.78
CA ALA A 23 -4.17 6.65 -6.59
C ALA A 23 -4.14 8.11 -7.04
N CYS A 24 -4.88 8.98 -6.36
CA CYS A 24 -4.96 10.40 -6.72
C CYS A 24 -5.26 11.25 -5.49
N VAL A 25 -5.06 12.56 -5.60
CA VAL A 25 -5.54 13.51 -4.60
C VAL A 25 -6.88 14.03 -5.06
N SER A 26 -7.90 13.90 -4.22
CA SER A 26 -9.25 14.37 -4.51
C SER A 26 -9.80 15.14 -3.33
N GLU A 27 -10.85 15.91 -3.58
CA GLU A 27 -11.59 16.53 -2.49
C GLU A 27 -12.20 15.43 -1.63
N ALA A 28 -11.84 15.42 -0.35
CA ALA A 28 -12.43 14.56 0.63
C ALA A 28 -13.89 15.02 0.85
N ALA A 29 -14.81 14.53 0.02
CA ALA A 29 -16.10 14.16 0.58
C ALA A 29 -15.80 13.13 1.68
N ASP A 30 -16.48 13.15 2.84
CA ASP A 30 -16.33 12.18 3.93
C ASP A 30 -16.59 10.74 3.46
N ALA A 31 -15.64 10.21 2.69
CA ALA A 31 -15.80 9.04 1.87
C ALA A 31 -14.64 8.08 2.16
N TYR A 32 -15.00 6.81 2.18
CA TYR A 32 -14.10 5.75 2.64
C TYR A 32 -12.92 5.49 1.70
N ASN A 33 -12.98 6.06 0.49
CA ASN A 33 -11.93 6.01 -0.53
C ASN A 33 -10.65 6.79 -0.13
N GLY A 34 -10.73 7.66 0.88
CA GLY A 34 -9.58 8.38 1.44
C GLY A 34 -8.96 7.72 2.67
N VAL A 35 -9.44 6.54 3.07
CA VAL A 35 -9.00 5.89 4.32
C VAL A 35 -7.90 4.88 4.03
N TRP A 36 -6.79 5.05 4.74
CA TRP A 36 -5.59 4.22 4.64
C TRP A 36 -5.20 3.68 6.00
N VAL A 37 -4.57 2.51 6.00
CA VAL A 37 -3.95 1.91 7.19
C VAL A 37 -2.48 1.65 6.90
N VAL A 38 -1.65 1.77 7.93
CA VAL A 38 -0.23 1.48 7.84
C VAL A 38 0.01 0.10 8.45
N ASP A 39 0.59 -0.80 7.66
CA ASP A 39 0.96 -2.14 8.11
C ASP A 39 2.47 -2.26 8.21
N HIS A 40 2.92 -3.12 9.13
CA HIS A 40 4.32 -3.54 9.21
C HIS A 40 4.72 -4.33 7.95
N ILE A 41 5.97 -4.16 7.49
CA ILE A 41 6.45 -4.84 6.27
C ILE A 41 6.45 -6.36 6.41
N ASP A 42 6.82 -6.87 7.57
CA ASP A 42 6.83 -8.30 7.87
C ASP A 42 5.42 -8.75 8.27
N PRO A 43 4.76 -9.59 7.44
CA PRO A 43 3.41 -10.06 7.71
C PRO A 43 3.28 -10.96 8.94
N LEU A 44 4.37 -11.58 9.40
CA LEU A 44 4.35 -12.52 10.53
C LEU A 44 4.18 -11.84 11.88
N VAL A 45 4.48 -10.54 11.95
CA VAL A 45 4.41 -9.74 13.19
C VAL A 45 3.40 -8.60 13.10
N ARG A 46 2.60 -8.52 12.02
CA ARG A 46 1.65 -7.42 11.82
C ARG A 46 0.64 -7.33 12.94
N PHE A 47 0.19 -8.48 13.45
CA PHE A 47 -0.80 -8.54 14.52
C PHE A 47 -0.23 -7.97 15.82
N GLU A 48 0.97 -8.39 16.19
CA GLU A 48 1.70 -7.95 17.38
C GLU A 48 2.09 -6.47 17.32
N MET A 49 2.33 -5.95 16.11
CA MET A 49 2.70 -4.54 15.89
C MET A 49 1.48 -3.60 15.81
N GLN A 50 0.24 -4.10 15.91
CA GLN A 50 -0.94 -3.23 15.88
C GLN A 50 -0.99 -2.32 17.10
N GLY A 51 -1.20 -1.02 16.87
CA GLY A 51 -1.26 0.01 17.91
C GLY A 51 0.11 0.50 18.39
N GLU A 52 1.19 -0.14 17.96
CA GLU A 52 2.55 0.32 18.25
C GLU A 52 2.90 1.59 17.47
N LYS A 53 3.78 2.40 18.05
CA LYS A 53 4.25 3.63 17.42
C LYS A 53 5.21 3.30 16.27
N ILE A 54 5.00 3.96 15.13
CA ILE A 54 5.89 3.86 13.97
C ILE A 54 6.98 4.91 14.11
N LYS A 55 8.25 4.52 14.03
CA LYS A 55 9.36 5.48 14.04
C LYS A 55 9.51 6.11 12.66
N ALA A 56 9.98 7.36 12.64
CA ALA A 56 10.38 7.98 11.39
C ALA A 56 11.46 7.14 10.69
N ALA A 57 11.43 7.10 9.37
CA ALA A 57 12.31 6.32 8.50
C ALA A 57 12.25 4.79 8.68
N ASP A 58 11.34 4.24 9.51
CA ASP A 58 11.06 2.81 9.47
C ASP A 58 10.28 2.47 8.19
N PRO A 59 10.58 1.33 7.55
CA PRO A 59 9.88 0.89 6.35
C PRO A 59 8.45 0.45 6.70
N VAL A 60 7.49 0.91 5.92
CA VAL A 60 6.06 0.61 6.12
C VAL A 60 5.37 0.25 4.82
N LEU A 61 4.21 -0.39 4.95
CA LEU A 61 3.26 -0.58 3.86
C LEU A 61 2.04 0.32 4.10
N ILE A 62 1.53 0.97 3.05
CA ILE A 62 0.34 1.82 3.14
C ILE A 62 -0.78 1.12 2.36
N ARG A 63 -1.83 0.68 3.05
CA ARG A 63 -2.94 -0.09 2.46
C ARG A 63 -4.22 0.72 2.40
N HIS A 64 -4.85 0.74 1.23
CA HIS A 64 -6.18 1.30 1.07
C HIS A 64 -7.20 0.40 1.77
N VAL A 65 -8.01 0.95 2.67
CA VAL A 65 -8.86 0.13 3.54
C VAL A 65 -10.02 -0.49 2.76
N GLU A 66 -10.64 0.24 1.84
CA GLU A 66 -11.82 -0.28 1.11
C GLU A 66 -11.49 -1.48 0.21
N THR A 67 -10.32 -1.46 -0.43
CA THR A 67 -9.96 -2.46 -1.46
C THR A 67 -8.85 -3.41 -1.02
N CYS A 68 -8.29 -3.22 0.18
CA CYS A 68 -7.18 -4.03 0.72
C CYS A 68 -5.98 -4.16 -0.26
N VAL A 69 -5.70 -3.10 -1.02
CA VAL A 69 -4.51 -3.02 -1.88
C VAL A 69 -3.52 -2.00 -1.37
N TYR A 70 -2.24 -2.29 -1.53
CA TYR A 70 -1.16 -1.41 -1.10
C TYR A 70 -0.91 -0.31 -2.13
N LEU A 71 -0.54 0.87 -1.64
CA LEU A 71 0.07 1.92 -2.44
C LEU A 71 1.38 1.39 -3.04
N SER A 72 1.69 1.81 -4.27
CA SER A 72 2.86 1.37 -5.01
C SER A 72 3.47 2.51 -5.80
N ALA A 73 4.78 2.46 -5.97
CA ALA A 73 5.50 3.25 -6.97
C ALA A 73 6.42 2.33 -7.79
N CYS A 74 6.58 2.63 -9.08
CA CYS A 74 7.41 1.81 -9.97
C CYS A 74 8.35 2.67 -10.83
N LYS A 75 9.65 2.38 -10.74
CA LYS A 75 10.70 3.06 -11.52
C LYS A 75 10.54 2.89 -13.04
N ASN A 76 9.80 1.87 -13.48
CA ASN A 76 9.57 1.57 -14.90
C ASN A 76 8.34 2.30 -15.46
N SER A 77 7.47 2.84 -14.61
CA SER A 77 6.28 3.59 -15.01
C SER A 77 6.56 5.08 -14.86
N LYS A 78 6.97 5.74 -15.95
CA LYS A 78 7.24 7.19 -15.94
C LYS A 78 6.05 7.97 -16.49
N PHE A 79 5.78 9.11 -15.88
CA PHE A 79 4.78 10.08 -16.30
C PHE A 79 5.43 11.45 -16.44
N LYS A 80 5.09 12.20 -17.49
CA LYS A 80 5.62 13.56 -17.70
C LYS A 80 4.55 14.57 -17.32
N ASN A 81 4.89 15.50 -16.44
CA ASN A 81 4.07 16.64 -16.08
C ASN A 81 4.86 17.95 -16.22
N ASP A 82 4.27 19.04 -15.75
CA ASP A 82 4.85 20.39 -15.85
C ASP A 82 6.13 20.55 -15.00
N PHE A 83 6.36 19.66 -14.02
CA PHE A 83 7.53 19.68 -13.13
C PHE A 83 8.64 18.72 -13.58
N GLY A 84 8.38 17.82 -14.52
CA GLY A 84 9.39 16.94 -15.10
C GLY A 84 8.90 15.54 -15.40
N SER A 85 9.83 14.59 -15.44
CA SER A 85 9.52 13.15 -15.53
C SER A 85 9.49 12.56 -14.13
N GLU A 86 8.32 12.11 -13.71
CA GLU A 86 8.09 11.50 -12.40
C GLU A 86 7.73 10.02 -12.55
N PHE A 87 7.73 9.30 -11.43
CA PHE A 87 7.27 7.91 -11.40
C PHE A 87 5.79 7.87 -11.03
N GLU A 88 5.04 7.01 -11.71
CA GLU A 88 3.63 6.78 -11.42
C GLU A 88 3.46 6.17 -10.02
N VAL A 89 2.49 6.71 -9.28
CA VAL A 89 1.96 6.14 -8.04
C VAL A 89 0.59 5.54 -8.33
N TYR A 90 0.37 4.31 -7.88
CA TYR A 90 -0.86 3.54 -8.11
C TYR A 90 -1.09 2.58 -6.94
N CYS A 91 -2.18 1.81 -6.95
CA CYS A 91 -2.40 0.76 -5.95
C CYS A 91 -2.31 -0.64 -6.57
N TYR A 92 -1.48 -1.50 -5.99
CA TYR A 92 -1.30 -2.89 -6.39
C TYR A 92 -0.56 -3.69 -5.31
N ASN A 93 -0.85 -4.99 -5.20
CA ASN A 93 -0.18 -5.89 -4.26
C ASN A 93 1.01 -6.58 -4.96
N HIS A 94 2.16 -5.92 -5.01
CA HIS A 94 3.41 -6.56 -5.42
C HIS A 94 3.83 -7.52 -4.32
N SER A 95 3.83 -8.81 -4.64
CA SER A 95 4.10 -9.85 -3.66
C SER A 95 4.93 -10.96 -4.27
N THR A 96 5.69 -11.63 -3.41
CA THR A 96 6.49 -12.79 -3.79
C THR A 96 5.67 -13.83 -4.58
N LYS A 97 6.26 -14.31 -5.69
CA LYS A 97 5.61 -15.24 -6.62
C LYS A 97 5.60 -16.69 -6.15
N ASN A 98 6.28 -16.98 -5.04
CA ASN A 98 6.37 -18.32 -4.47
C ASN A 98 4.98 -18.88 -4.16
N LYS A 99 4.82 -20.20 -4.34
CA LYS A 99 3.61 -20.90 -3.91
C LYS A 99 3.56 -20.89 -2.39
N SER A 100 2.40 -20.66 -1.82
CA SER A 100 2.15 -20.80 -0.40
C SER A 100 1.20 -21.98 -0.14
N GLN A 101 1.20 -22.49 1.10
CA GLN A 101 0.42 -23.65 1.52
C GLN A 101 -0.64 -23.23 2.56
N ASN A 102 -1.24 -22.05 2.41
CA ASN A 102 -2.11 -21.45 3.43
C ASN A 102 -3.24 -22.37 3.82
N LEU A 103 -3.93 -22.97 2.85
CA LEU A 103 -5.02 -23.90 3.09
C LEU A 103 -4.61 -25.10 3.96
N ALA A 104 -3.42 -25.67 3.71
CA ALA A 104 -2.92 -26.79 4.49
C ALA A 104 -2.48 -26.35 5.90
N LEU A 105 -1.86 -25.18 6.03
CA LEU A 105 -1.43 -24.61 7.31
C LEU A 105 -2.61 -24.20 8.20
N GLU A 106 -3.66 -23.62 7.60
CA GLU A 106 -4.93 -23.29 8.27
C GLU A 106 -5.64 -24.55 8.74
N HIS A 107 -5.75 -25.58 7.88
CA HIS A 107 -6.34 -26.86 8.26
C HIS A 107 -5.60 -27.52 9.44
N GLN A 108 -4.29 -27.34 9.54
CA GLN A 108 -3.46 -27.85 10.64
C GLN A 108 -3.46 -26.95 11.89
N GLY A 109 -4.16 -25.81 11.86
CA GLY A 109 -4.16 -24.84 12.97
C GLY A 109 -2.81 -24.16 13.20
N ARG A 110 -1.91 -24.17 12.20
CA ARG A 110 -0.58 -23.54 12.28
C ARG A 110 -0.57 -22.08 11.86
N LEU A 111 -1.60 -21.67 11.13
CA LEU A 111 -1.76 -20.32 10.60
C LEU A 111 -3.24 -19.97 10.66
N THR A 112 -3.56 -18.71 10.92
CA THR A 112 -4.91 -18.17 10.85
C THR A 112 -5.09 -17.40 9.53
N ALA A 113 -6.33 -17.29 9.05
CA ALA A 113 -6.64 -16.69 7.75
C ALA A 113 -6.19 -15.22 7.62
N ASP A 114 -5.96 -14.53 8.73
CA ASP A 114 -5.51 -13.15 8.84
C ASP A 114 -3.99 -12.98 8.76
N VAL A 115 -3.19 -14.05 8.77
CA VAL A 115 -1.74 -13.99 8.62
C VAL A 115 -1.34 -14.27 7.17
N PRO A 116 -1.02 -13.24 6.36
CA PRO A 116 -0.59 -13.46 4.99
C PRO A 116 0.79 -14.10 4.95
N THR A 117 0.96 -15.13 4.15
CA THR A 117 2.25 -15.84 4.00
C THR A 117 3.18 -15.23 2.95
N LYS A 118 2.72 -14.19 2.25
CA LYS A 118 3.45 -13.57 1.15
C LYS A 118 3.93 -12.18 1.55
N PHE A 119 5.24 -12.02 1.45
CA PHE A 119 5.91 -10.73 1.61
C PHE A 119 5.63 -9.84 0.41
N GLN A 120 5.53 -8.54 0.69
CA GLN A 120 5.39 -7.48 -0.28
C GLN A 120 6.76 -7.12 -0.86
N GLU A 121 6.79 -6.76 -2.14
CA GLU A 121 8.03 -6.36 -2.82
C GLU A 121 8.34 -4.87 -2.57
N GLU A 122 9.56 -4.43 -2.95
CA GLU A 122 10.07 -3.07 -2.72
C GLU A 122 9.17 -1.96 -3.25
N ASN A 123 8.39 -2.23 -4.31
CA ASN A 123 7.46 -1.27 -4.90
C ASN A 123 6.36 -0.81 -3.93
N ASN A 124 6.04 -1.61 -2.91
CA ASN A 124 5.03 -1.29 -1.91
C ASN A 124 5.61 -0.67 -0.62
N VAL A 125 6.94 -0.57 -0.51
CA VAL A 125 7.59 -0.10 0.72
C VAL A 125 7.77 1.42 0.66
N PHE A 126 7.25 2.09 1.68
CA PHE A 126 7.35 3.54 1.87
C PHE A 126 8.05 3.84 3.20
N PHE A 127 8.49 5.09 3.35
CA PHE A 127 9.11 5.60 4.57
C PHE A 127 8.46 6.93 4.92
N PHE A 128 8.09 7.12 6.19
CA PHE A 128 7.69 8.43 6.67
C PHE A 128 8.93 9.22 7.08
N GLN A 129 9.14 10.39 6.46
CA GLN A 129 10.12 11.37 6.95
C GLN A 129 9.41 12.41 7.82
N THR A 130 10.02 12.69 8.96
CA THR A 130 9.67 13.83 9.80
C THR A 130 10.68 14.94 9.56
N ALA A 131 10.24 16.20 9.64
CA ALA A 131 11.18 17.30 9.71
C ALA A 131 11.94 17.24 11.05
N ASP A 132 13.16 17.76 11.08
CA ASP A 132 13.80 18.09 12.35
C ASP A 132 13.00 19.23 13.00
N ASP A 133 12.70 19.10 14.28
CA ASP A 133 12.07 20.21 15.02
C ASP A 133 12.99 21.43 14.94
N GLN A 134 12.42 22.60 14.59
CA GLN A 134 13.17 23.85 14.57
C GLN A 134 13.81 24.07 15.95
N GLN A 135 15.15 24.18 15.97
CA GLN A 135 15.91 24.60 17.15
C GLN A 135 15.49 25.98 17.64
#